data_AF-A0A8K0PB86-F1
#
_entry.id   AF-A0A8K0PB86-F1
#
_cell.length_a   1.000
_cell.length_b   1.000
_cell.length_c   1.000
_cell.angle_alpha   90.00
_cell.angle_beta   90.00
_cell.angle_gamma   90.00
#
_symmetry.space_group_name_H-M   'P 1'
#
loop_
_entity.id
_entity.type
_entity.pdbx_description
1 polymer ?
#
loop_
_entity_poly.entity_id
_entity_poly.type
_entity_poly.pdbx_seq_one_letter_code
_entity_poly.pdbx_strand_id
1 'polypeptide(L)'
;MHATESCLQNSCHTKKTRIYKTIICPGADIISEIKSRRIRWAGHILRKEEGCVLKDVLKRNPEGRPPRGRPRQKSWNQVKTNLEKR
;
A
#
# COMPACT_ATOMS: atom_id res chain seq x y z
N MET A 1 -47.19 -13.09 2.51
CA MET A 1 -46.73 -11.83 1.91
C MET A 1 -45.86 -11.13 2.92
N HIS A 2 -44.54 -11.08 2.74
CA HIS A 2 -43.67 -9.97 3.13
C HIS A 2 -42.33 -10.22 2.43
N ALA A 3 -42.22 -9.63 1.24
CA ALA A 3 -40.92 -9.34 0.64
C ALA A 3 -40.37 -8.10 1.34
N THR A 4 -39.07 -8.13 1.64
CA THR A 4 -38.11 -7.05 1.98
C THR A 4 -37.08 -7.74 2.89
N GLU A 5 -35.78 -7.82 2.60
CA GLU A 5 -34.91 -6.85 1.94
C GLU A 5 -33.85 -7.56 1.08
N SER A 6 -33.90 -7.23 -0.21
CA SER A 6 -32.76 -6.95 -1.10
C SER A 6 -31.36 -7.19 -0.53
N CYS A 7 -30.58 -8.09 -1.15
CA CYS A 7 -29.67 -7.70 -2.24
C CYS A 7 -28.83 -6.45 -1.92
N LEU A 8 -27.82 -6.58 -1.05
CA LEU A 8 -26.72 -5.61 -0.93
C LEU A 8 -25.34 -6.28 -0.87
N GLN A 9 -25.18 -7.43 -1.53
CA GLN A 9 -23.86 -8.09 -1.64
C GLN A 9 -23.17 -7.87 -2.98
N ASN A 10 -23.71 -7.00 -3.83
CA ASN A 10 -23.00 -6.49 -5.01
C ASN A 10 -22.57 -5.03 -4.79
N SER A 11 -22.03 -4.70 -3.62
CA SER A 11 -21.23 -3.48 -3.51
C SER A 11 -19.95 -3.74 -4.29
N CYS A 12 -19.84 -3.15 -5.47
CA CYS A 12 -18.60 -3.05 -6.22
C CYS A 12 -17.49 -2.55 -5.28
N HIS A 13 -16.62 -3.47 -4.86
CA HIS A 13 -15.50 -3.17 -3.96
C HIS A 13 -14.43 -2.41 -4.75
N THR A 14 -14.72 -1.15 -5.07
CA THR A 14 -13.67 -0.26 -5.57
C THR A 14 -12.57 -0.18 -4.51
N LYS A 15 -11.30 -0.09 -4.93
CA LYS A 15 -10.17 -0.01 -3.98
C LYS A 15 -10.36 1.11 -2.95
N LYS A 16 -11.10 2.14 -3.36
CA LYS A 16 -11.60 3.27 -2.58
C LYS A 16 -12.52 2.80 -1.43
N THR A 17 -13.64 2.09 -1.69
CA THR A 17 -14.60 1.62 -0.65
C THR A 17 -13.96 0.75 0.43
N ARG A 18 -12.94 -0.03 0.07
CA ARG A 18 -12.16 -0.84 1.03
C ARG A 18 -11.28 0.00 1.97
N ILE A 19 -10.71 1.12 1.55
CA ILE A 19 -9.83 1.96 2.41
C ILE A 19 -10.66 2.56 3.54
N TYR A 20 -11.80 3.17 3.20
CA TYR A 20 -12.61 3.88 4.18
C TYR A 20 -13.17 2.89 5.20
N LYS A 21 -13.57 1.69 4.77
CA LYS A 21 -14.03 0.63 5.67
C LYS A 21 -12.95 0.21 6.68
N THR A 22 -11.68 0.10 6.28
CA THR A 22 -10.58 -0.27 7.20
C THR A 22 -10.17 0.87 8.16
N ILE A 23 -10.36 2.14 7.80
CA ILE A 23 -10.03 3.27 8.68
C ILE A 23 -11.17 3.57 9.66
N ILE A 24 -12.41 3.34 9.24
CA ILE A 24 -13.62 3.72 9.99
C ILE A 24 -14.08 2.59 10.93
N CYS A 25 -13.76 1.32 10.65
CA CYS A 25 -14.14 0.21 11.53
C CYS A 25 -13.23 0.13 12.79
N PRO A 26 -13.79 0.19 14.00
CA PRO A 26 -13.04 0.00 15.23
C PRO A 26 -12.47 -1.43 15.29
N GLY A 27 -11.20 -1.57 15.64
CA GLY A 27 -10.48 -2.86 15.69
C GLY A 27 -9.61 -3.18 14.47
N ALA A 28 -9.59 -2.32 13.44
CA ALA A 28 -8.67 -2.48 12.32
C ALA A 28 -7.25 -2.00 12.70
N ASP A 29 -6.24 -2.85 12.49
CA ASP A 29 -4.84 -2.42 12.59
C ASP A 29 -4.45 -1.62 11.34
N ILE A 30 -4.54 -0.30 11.46
CA ILE A 30 -4.22 0.67 10.41
C ILE A 30 -2.75 0.49 9.95
N ILE A 31 -1.84 0.11 10.85
CA ILE A 31 -0.41 0.00 10.53
C ILE A 31 -0.19 -1.18 9.58
N SER A 32 -0.75 -2.37 9.86
CA SER A 32 -0.63 -3.53 8.97
C SER A 32 -1.30 -3.31 7.61
N GLU A 33 -2.42 -2.60 7.54
CA GLU A 33 -3.05 -2.26 6.27
C GLU A 33 -2.16 -1.30 5.44
N ILE A 34 -1.55 -0.29 6.06
CA ILE A 34 -0.59 0.60 5.40
C ILE A 34 0.63 -0.19 4.90
N LYS A 35 1.19 -1.09 5.72
CA LYS A 35 2.31 -1.97 5.33
C LYS A 35 1.94 -2.84 4.13
N SER A 36 0.79 -3.50 4.19
CA SER A 36 0.27 -4.37 3.13
C SER A 36 0.07 -3.63 1.81
N ARG A 37 -0.44 -2.40 1.86
CA ARG A 37 -0.62 -1.54 0.67
C ARG A 37 0.70 -1.13 0.05
N ARG A 38 1.69 -0.76 0.86
CA ARG A 38 3.04 -0.41 0.38
C ARG A 38 3.69 -1.59 -0.34
N ILE A 39 3.60 -2.80 0.22
CA ILE A 39 4.12 -4.02 -0.41
C ILE A 39 3.39 -4.29 -1.73
N ARG A 40 2.05 -4.17 -1.75
CA ARG A 40 1.25 -4.35 -2.97
C ARG A 40 1.62 -3.34 -4.06
N TRP A 41 1.84 -2.08 -3.69
CA TRP A 41 2.32 -1.04 -4.61
C TRP A 41 3.70 -1.36 -5.17
N ALA A 42 4.66 -1.75 -4.31
CA ALA A 42 6.00 -2.14 -4.75
C ALA A 42 5.96 -3.32 -5.74
N GLY A 43 5.18 -4.37 -5.42
CA GLY A 43 4.98 -5.50 -6.33
C GLY A 43 4.31 -5.12 -7.65
N HIS A 44 3.40 -4.13 -7.65
CA HIS A 44 2.81 -3.61 -8.88
C HIS A 44 3.83 -2.90 -9.76
N ILE A 45 4.70 -2.06 -9.17
CA ILE A 45 5.78 -1.38 -9.89
C ILE A 45 6.79 -2.39 -10.46
N LEU A 46 7.13 -3.45 -9.72
CA LEU A 46 8.05 -4.49 -10.20
C LEU A 46 7.51 -5.29 -11.40
N ARG A 47 6.19 -5.37 -11.57
CA ARG A 47 5.54 -6.02 -12.72
C ARG A 47 5.38 -5.12 -13.95
N LYS A 48 5.72 -3.83 -13.87
CA LYS A 48 5.78 -2.95 -15.05
C LYS A 48 6.89 -3.41 -16.00
N GLU A 49 6.76 -3.02 -17.26
CA GLU A 49 7.76 -3.23 -18.31
C GLU A 49 9.14 -2.66 -17.92
N GLU A 50 10.19 -3.22 -18.50
CA GLU A 50 11.56 -2.72 -18.35
C GLU A 50 11.69 -1.34 -19.03
N GLY A 51 12.41 -0.40 -18.42
CA GLY A 51 12.43 1.01 -18.85
C GLY A 51 11.36 1.90 -18.21
N CYS A 52 10.48 1.33 -17.37
CA CYS A 52 9.63 2.14 -16.50
C CYS A 52 10.49 2.85 -15.45
N VAL A 53 10.59 4.18 -15.53
CA VAL A 53 11.35 5.03 -14.59
C VAL A 53 11.05 4.69 -13.13
N LEU A 54 9.81 4.37 -12.78
CA LEU A 54 9.44 4.00 -11.41
C LEU A 54 10.03 2.65 -10.97
N LYS A 55 10.13 1.68 -11.88
CA LYS A 55 10.77 0.39 -11.64
C LYS A 55 12.27 0.57 -11.46
N ASP A 56 12.89 1.44 -12.26
CA ASP A 56 14.31 1.77 -12.17
C ASP A 56 14.63 2.51 -10.86
N VAL A 57 13.80 3.48 -10.48
CA VAL A 57 13.91 4.18 -9.18
C VAL A 57 13.70 3.23 -8.01
N LEU A 58 12.81 2.24 -8.14
CA LEU A 58 12.57 1.24 -7.09
C LEU A 58 13.75 0.25 -6.96
N LYS A 59 14.36 -0.14 -8.08
CA LYS A 59 15.55 -1.01 -8.13
C LYS A 59 16.81 -0.28 -7.69
N ARG A 60 16.95 1.00 -8.04
CA ARG A 60 18.14 1.81 -7.75
C ARG A 60 18.26 2.01 -6.24
N ASN A 61 19.28 1.42 -5.65
CA ASN A 61 19.71 1.76 -4.31
C ASN A 61 20.37 3.16 -4.38
N PRO A 62 19.81 4.19 -3.73
CA PRO A 62 20.43 5.51 -3.75
C PRO A 62 21.69 5.46 -2.88
N GLU A 63 22.85 5.34 -3.53
CA GLU A 63 24.14 5.36 -2.86
C GLU A 63 24.44 6.76 -2.31
N GLY A 64 24.95 6.81 -1.08
CA GLY A 64 25.30 8.05 -0.38
C GLY A 64 24.83 8.07 1.07
N ARG A 65 25.43 8.96 1.86
CA ARG A 65 24.96 9.21 3.24
C ARG A 65 23.68 10.05 3.20
N PRO A 66 22.64 9.67 3.96
CA PRO A 66 21.47 10.54 4.15
C PRO A 66 21.90 11.91 4.67
N PRO A 67 21.20 13.00 4.29
CA PRO A 67 21.45 14.31 4.90
C PRO A 67 21.32 14.22 6.43
N ARG A 68 22.19 14.93 7.16
CA ARG A 68 22.11 15.00 8.63
C ARG A 68 20.79 15.66 9.02
N GLY A 69 20.08 15.10 10.01
CA GLY A 69 18.77 15.56 10.46
C GLY A 69 17.67 14.52 10.28
N ARG A 70 16.40 14.89 10.48
CA ARG A 70 15.26 13.97 10.31
C ARG A 70 15.19 13.53 8.84
N PRO A 71 15.48 12.25 8.53
CA PRO A 71 15.37 11.79 7.15
C PRO A 71 13.89 11.83 6.80
N ARG A 72 13.52 12.56 5.74
CA ARG A 72 12.21 12.36 5.12
C ARG A 72 12.18 10.90 4.70
N GLN A 73 11.35 10.07 5.34
CA GLN A 73 11.34 8.64 5.05
C GLN A 73 11.00 8.46 3.57
N LYS A 74 12.04 8.18 2.76
CA LYS A 74 11.87 7.86 1.34
C LYS A 74 10.98 6.62 1.29
N SER A 75 9.96 6.64 0.45
CA SER A 75 9.00 5.54 0.30
C SER A 75 9.69 4.18 0.11
N TRP A 76 10.85 4.16 -0.55
CA TRP A 76 11.71 2.97 -0.69
C TRP A 76 12.21 2.40 0.65
N ASN A 77 12.76 3.22 1.55
CA ASN A 77 13.26 2.76 2.86
C ASN A 77 12.15 2.07 3.64
N GLN A 78 10.94 2.61 3.59
CA GLN A 78 9.78 2.03 4.26
C GLN A 78 9.35 0.70 3.64
N VAL A 79 9.40 0.56 2.31
CA VAL A 79 9.12 -0.72 1.64
C VAL A 79 10.14 -1.77 2.07
N LYS A 80 11.44 -1.41 2.10
CA LYS A 80 12.51 -2.31 2.55
C LYS A 80 12.31 -2.76 3.99
N THR A 81 12.10 -1.83 4.92
CA THR A 81 11.81 -2.15 6.33
C THR A 81 10.54 -3.00 6.49
N ASN A 82 9.51 -2.79 5.66
CA ASN A 82 8.29 -3.60 5.70
C ASN A 82 8.48 -5.03 5.19
N LEU A 83 9.48 -5.27 4.33
CA LEU A 83 9.84 -6.61 3.86
C LEU A 83 10.72 -7.33 4.88
N GLU A 84 11.61 -6.62 5.55
CA GLU A 84 12.52 -7.16 6.58
C GLU A 84 11.78 -7.55 7.87
N LYS A 85 10.69 -6.86 8.21
CA LYS A 85 9.91 -7.07 9.46
C LYS A 85 8.60 -7.84 9.22
N ARG A 86 8.65 -8.91 8.42
CA ARG A 86 7.49 -9.75 8.12
C ARG A 86 7.12 -10.69 9.25
#